data_AF-A0A6B2LWA6-F1
#
_entry.id   AF-A0A6B2LWA6-F1
#
_cell.length_a   1.000
_cell.length_b   1.000
_cell.length_c   1.000
_cell.angle_alpha   90.00
_cell.angle_beta   90.00
_cell.angle_gamma   90.00
#
_symmetry.space_group_name_H-M   'P 1'
#
loop_
_entity.id
_entity.type
_entity.pdbx_description
1 polymer ?
#
loop_
_entity_poly.entity_id
_entity_poly.type
_entity_poly.pdbx_seq_one_letter_code
_entity_poly.pdbx_strand_id
1 'polypeptide(L)' 'MNVGGEAIWTTLETLTGTPRSQGTFLAAMFSGRHKLLWDSSGHVIVDRDAKPFKILLSFLRTGHVPSPRDM' A
#
# COMPACT_ATOMS: atom_id res chain seq x y z
N MET A 1 -4.87 -0.70 -6.83
CA MET A 1 -5.34 0.18 -5.74
C MET A 1 -5.40 1.59 -6.28
N ASN A 2 -6.33 2.40 -5.81
CA ASN A 2 -6.43 3.81 -6.14
C ASN A 2 -5.98 4.63 -4.93
N VAL A 3 -4.82 5.28 -5.02
CA VAL A 3 -4.18 5.99 -3.90
C VAL A 3 -4.14 7.46 -4.25
N GLY A 4 -5.00 8.28 -3.63
CA GLY A 4 -5.08 9.72 -3.91
C GLY A 4 -5.36 10.06 -5.38
N GLY A 5 -6.06 9.18 -6.11
CA GLY A 5 -6.33 9.33 -7.54
C GLY A 5 -5.31 8.65 -8.47
N GLU A 6 -4.22 8.07 -7.94
CA GLU A 6 -3.23 7.35 -8.74
C GLU A 6 -3.42 5.83 -8.66
N ALA A 7 -3.39 5.16 -9.81
CA ALA A 7 -3.38 3.71 -9.88
C ALA A 7 -2.02 3.14 -9.43
N ILE A 8 -2.02 2.43 -8.30
CA ILE A 8 -0.84 1.73 -7.76
C ILE A 8 -1.13 0.23 -7.70
N TRP A 9 -0.19 -0.57 -8.21
CA TRP A 9 -0.25 -2.03 -8.23
C TRP A 9 0.67 -2.62 -7.16
N THR A 10 0.14 -3.60 -6.43
CA THR A 10 0.88 -4.35 -5.40
C THR A 10 0.15 -5.65 -5.09
N THR A 11 0.77 -6.53 -4.29
CA THR A 11 0.19 -7.81 -3.88
C THR A 11 -0.30 -7.78 -2.43
N LEU A 12 -1.24 -8.67 -2.08
CA LEU A 12 -1.62 -8.89 -0.67
C LEU A 12 -0.40 -9.28 0.17
N GLU A 13 0.51 -10.10 -0.35
CA GLU A 13 1.76 -10.48 0.32
C GLU A 13 2.60 -9.25 0.73
N THR A 14 2.71 -8.23 -0.13
CA THR A 14 3.42 -6.99 0.23
C THR A 14 2.75 -6.27 1.40
N LEU A 15 1.41 -6.29 1.43
CA LEU A 15 0.59 -5.54 2.39
C LEU A 15 0.37 -6.26 3.72
N THR A 16 0.47 -7.59 3.75
CA THR A 16 0.11 -8.41 4.92
C THR A 16 1.11 -9.53 5.24
N GLY A 17 1.92 -9.96 4.27
CA GLY A 17 2.75 -11.16 4.35
C GLY A 17 4.19 -10.93 4.78
N THR A 18 4.69 -9.69 4.73
CA THR A 18 6.07 -9.39 5.14
C THR A 18 6.14 -9.09 6.65
N PRO A 19 7.28 -9.38 7.33
CA PRO A 19 7.46 -8.99 8.74
C PRO A 19 7.26 -7.49 8.97
N ARG A 20 7.62 -6.68 7.97
CA ARG A 20 7.51 -5.21 7.97
C ARG A 20 6.07 -4.71 7.83
N SER A 21 5.19 -5.53 7.26
CA SER A 21 3.77 -5.19 7.11
C SER A 21 2.95 -5.46 8.36
N GLN A 22 3.47 -6.24 9.32
CA GLN A 22 2.76 -6.58 10.56
C GLN A 22 2.46 -5.35 11.41
N GLY A 23 1.21 -5.26 11.90
CA GLY A 23 0.74 -4.13 12.71
C GLY A 23 0.51 -2.82 11.94
N THR A 24 0.72 -2.79 10.63
CA THR A 24 0.44 -1.61 9.81
C THR A 24 -1.06 -1.46 9.54
N PHE A 25 -1.49 -0.22 9.26
CA PHE A 25 -2.87 0.05 8.83
C PHE A 25 -3.23 -0.69 7.54
N LEU A 26 -2.26 -0.89 6.63
CA LEU A 26 -2.47 -1.68 5.41
C LEU A 26 -2.74 -3.15 5.75
N ALA A 27 -1.96 -3.75 6.64
CA ALA A 27 -2.23 -5.12 7.08
C ALA A 27 -3.61 -5.24 7.74
N ALA A 28 -4.01 -4.25 8.55
CA ALA A 28 -5.34 -4.22 9.14
C ALA A 28 -6.45 -4.11 8.07
N MET A 29 -6.37 -3.15 7.14
CA MET A 29 -7.35 -2.99 6.07
C MET A 29 -7.56 -4.27 5.26
N PHE A 30 -6.46 -4.96 4.93
CA PHE A 30 -6.48 -6.18 4.13
C PHE A 30 -6.58 -7.47 4.95
N SER A 31 -6.84 -7.39 6.26
CA SER A 31 -7.07 -8.55 7.14
C SER A 31 -8.47 -9.16 7.02
N GLY A 32 -9.36 -8.54 6.24
CA GLY A 32 -10.78 -8.90 6.17
C GLY A 32 -11.63 -8.39 7.33
N ARG A 33 -11.03 -7.70 8.33
CA ARG A 33 -11.73 -7.16 9.50
C ARG A 33 -12.29 -5.76 9.29
N HIS A 34 -11.91 -5.09 8.20
CA HIS A 34 -12.32 -3.72 7.89
C HIS A 34 -13.07 -3.69 6.56
N LYS A 35 -14.10 -2.85 6.48
CA LYS A 35 -14.80 -2.58 5.22
C LYS A 35 -13.88 -1.77 4.31
N LEU A 36 -13.56 -2.33 3.15
CA LEU A 36 -12.79 -1.64 2.11
C LEU A 36 -13.73 -0.76 1.27
N LEU A 37 -13.23 0.41 0.89
CA LEU A 37 -13.86 1.27 -0.11
C LEU A 37 -13.30 0.92 -1.48
N TRP A 38 -14.17 0.89 -2.48
CA TRP A 38 -13.83 0.52 -3.85
C TRP A 38 -14.23 1.63 -4.80
N ASP A 39 -13.41 1.91 -5.80
CA ASP A 39 -13.78 2.79 -6.90
C ASP A 39 -14.65 2.06 -7.93
N SER A 40 -15.18 2.82 -8.90
CA SER A 40 -16.01 2.28 -9.99
C SER A 40 -15.29 1.27 -10.88
N SER A 41 -13.96 1.21 -10.82
CA SER A 41 -13.11 0.29 -11.58
C SER A 41 -12.71 -0.94 -10.77
N GLY A 42 -13.22 -1.10 -9.54
CA GLY A 42 -12.95 -2.25 -8.70
C GLY A 42 -11.60 -2.20 -7.96
N HIS A 43 -11.02 -1.02 -7.77
CA HIS A 43 -9.80 -0.87 -6.97
C HIS A 43 -10.10 -0.37 -5.57
N VAL A 44 -9.39 -0.91 -4.56
CA VAL A 44 -9.44 -0.38 -3.20
C VAL A 44 -8.93 1.05 -3.17
N ILE A 45 -9.73 1.95 -2.60
CA ILE A 45 -9.42 3.36 -2.41
C ILE A 45 -8.57 3.54 -1.15
N VAL A 46 -7.50 4.32 -1.27
CA VAL A 46 -6.67 4.80 -0.18
C VAL A 46 -6.62 6.32 -0.26
N ASP A 47 -7.17 6.97 0.76
CA ASP A 47 -7.21 8.43 0.88
C ASP A 47 -5.86 8.98 1.39
N ARG A 48 -4.80 8.85 0.56
CA ARG A 48 -3.43 9.30 0.84
C ARG A 48 -2.72 9.70 -0.45
N ASP A 49 -1.66 10.51 -0.31
CA ASP A 49 -0.80 10.88 -1.43
C ASP A 49 -0.02 9.69 -1.99
N ALA A 50 -0.04 9.56 -3.32
CA ALA A 50 0.57 8.44 -4.01
C ALA A 50 2.11 8.40 -3.91
N LYS A 51 2.79 9.55 -3.92
CA LYS A 51 4.26 9.63 -3.88
C LYS A 51 4.86 9.00 -2.62
N PRO A 52 4.51 9.43 -1.39
CA PRO A 52 4.99 8.75 -0.18
C PRO A 52 4.49 7.31 -0.07
N PHE A 53 3.33 6.99 -0.66
CA PHE A 53 2.81 5.63 -0.67
C PHE A 53 3.69 4.66 -1.47
N LYS A 54 4.24 5.09 -2.62
CA LYS A 54 5.19 4.28 -3.39
C LYS A 54 6.46 3.97 -2.59
N ILE A 55 6.96 4.95 -1.82
CA ILE A 55 8.12 4.77 -0.92
C ILE A 55 7.78 3.74 0.17
N LEU A 56 6.60 3.84 0.77
CA LEU A 56 6.11 2.87 1.74
C LEU A 56 6.07 1.46 1.14
N LEU A 57 5.52 1.29 -0.08
CA LEU A 57 5.50 -0.01 -0.75
C LEU A 57 6.90 -0.54 -1.06
N SER A 58 7.83 0.32 -1.50
CA SER A 58 9.23 -0.07 -1.68
C SER A 58 9.83 -0.57 -0.37
N PHE A 59 9.64 0.17 0.72
CA PHE A 59 10.07 -0.27 2.05
C PHE A 59 9.41 -1.58 2.49
N LEU A 60 8.13 -1.80 2.20
CA LEU A 60 7.42 -3.05 2.49
C LEU A 60 7.85 -4.22 1.61
N ARG A 61 8.48 -3.98 0.46
CA ARG A 61 9.07 -5.04 -0.39
C ARG A 61 10.49 -5.37 0.03
N THR A 62 11.37 -4.36 0.07
CA THR A 62 12.84 -4.55 0.16
C THR A 62 13.40 -4.35 1.56
N GLY A 63 12.65 -3.71 2.46
CA GLY A 63 13.13 -3.30 3.77
C GLY A 63 14.01 -2.06 3.76
N HIS A 64 14.16 -1.43 2.59
CA HIS A 64 14.98 -0.25 2.40
C HIS A 64 14.09 0.91 1.96
N VAL A 65 14.32 2.08 2.55
CA VAL A 65 13.73 3.32 2.07
C VAL A 65 14.61 3.81 0.91
N PRO A 66 14.08 3.91 -0.32
CA PRO A 66 14.85 4.41 -1.45
C PRO A 66 15.39 5.82 -1.15
N SER A 67 16.63 6.09 -1.53
CA SER A 67 17.17 7.42 -1.42
C SER A 67 16.51 8.34 -2.47
N PRO A 68 16.54 9.66 -2.30
CA PRO A 68 16.07 10.59 -3.33
C PRO A 68 16.77 10.43 -4.69
N ARG A 69 17.92 9.73 -4.75
CA ARG A 69 18.65 9.45 -5.99
C ARG A 69 18.11 8.24 -6.75
N ASP A 70 17.27 7.43 -6.12
CA ASP A 70 16.69 6.19 -6.67
C ASP A 70 15.25 6.41 -7.19
N MET A 71 14.75 7.64 -7.16
CA MET A 71 13.35 8.01 -7.48
C MET A 71 13.23 8.85 -8.75
#